data_AF-A0A417C8Z9-F1
#
_entry.id   AF-A0A417C8Z9-F1
#
_cell.length_a   1.000
_cell.length_b   1.000
_cell.length_c   1.000
_cell.angle_alpha   90.00
_cell.angle_beta   90.00
_cell.angle_gamma   90.00
#
_symmetry.space_group_name_H-M   'P 1'
#
loop_
_entity.id
_entity.type
_entity.pdbx_description
1 polymer ?
#
loop_
_entity_poly.entity_id
_entity_poly.type
_entity_poly.pdbx_seq_one_letter_code
_entity_poly.pdbx_strand_id
1 'polypeptide(L)'
;MNEKELKSIQYYQGKLDNDPASFNEYEANDYMKLLKNNDQNDEAIEVGKTFLSMSPQLKGYINQYGYALYNKFVNISDEQIKEKESLFFSIVEEILDLCKQEKYSPVESTVNRVVKYALNQNPVNYELVLKMYDQLNPTLLSDKPYVNDEGREFESRKERYYRLCTRAAFELKEYHRCVELANQALALQIKWHYNALQWIKYYRGCSQLELKNYEEANREFISLHNRIRGVNFYEVLYRIHASLNEIKKANTYLLYEFFENGYDIKYLDLYKRLKEATDQTNNELLIQIVDSFIKKLSDENNLSCDLTIASKYQNHSASDLYDEMYNLIMSHLDQYVERYKGRVIHYNDQNQYGSLSSKDEPIFFRQADYIYDEDVQRHDEVKYTIIPTYDSKKQRLTYKAILIQLDESDYDFINH
;
A
#
# COMPACT_ATOMS: atom_id res chain seq x y z
N MET A 1 -7.50 19.61 -49.89
CA MET A 1 -6.61 18.43 -49.86
C MET A 1 -7.52 17.23 -50.00
N ASN A 2 -7.54 16.56 -51.15
CA ASN A 2 -8.56 15.57 -51.51
C ASN A 2 -8.62 14.43 -50.49
N GLU A 3 -9.82 14.13 -50.00
CA GLU A 3 -10.12 12.86 -49.34
C GLU A 3 -9.83 11.74 -50.35
N LYS A 4 -8.78 10.96 -50.11
CA LYS A 4 -8.52 9.75 -50.88
C LYS A 4 -9.67 8.79 -50.58
N GLU A 5 -10.50 8.52 -51.59
CA GLU A 5 -11.59 7.56 -51.49
C GLU A 5 -11.02 6.17 -51.17
N LEU A 6 -11.43 5.60 -50.03
CA LEU A 6 -11.02 4.24 -49.62
C LEU A 6 -11.56 3.23 -50.63
N LYS A 7 -10.69 2.39 -51.19
CA LYS A 7 -11.08 1.34 -52.13
C LYS A 7 -11.72 0.15 -51.40
N SER A 8 -12.44 -0.71 -52.12
CA SER A 8 -13.10 -1.88 -51.51
C SER A 8 -12.12 -2.98 -51.10
N ILE A 9 -12.54 -3.85 -50.18
CA ILE A 9 -11.79 -5.07 -49.78
C ILE A 9 -11.46 -5.94 -51.01
N GLN A 10 -12.42 -6.10 -51.93
CA GLN A 10 -12.25 -6.88 -53.17
C GLN A 10 -11.14 -6.33 -54.07
N TYR A 11 -11.00 -5.00 -54.14
CA TYR A 11 -9.92 -4.36 -54.89
C TYR A 11 -8.56 -4.74 -54.31
N TYR A 12 -8.40 -4.63 -52.99
CA TYR A 12 -7.13 -4.94 -52.33
C TYR A 12 -6.83 -6.44 -52.34
N GLN A 13 -7.83 -7.31 -52.16
CA GLN A 13 -7.64 -8.75 -52.29
C GLN A 13 -7.16 -9.12 -53.69
N GLY A 14 -7.80 -8.60 -54.74
CA GLY A 14 -7.35 -8.85 -56.12
C GLY A 14 -5.93 -8.30 -56.38
N LYS A 15 -5.53 -7.21 -55.74
CA LYS A 15 -4.15 -6.72 -55.81
C LYS A 15 -3.17 -7.66 -55.11
N LEU A 16 -3.53 -8.17 -53.94
CA LEU A 16 -2.73 -9.11 -53.15
C LEU A 16 -2.53 -10.43 -53.90
N ASP A 17 -3.58 -10.96 -54.53
CA ASP A 17 -3.53 -12.22 -55.29
C ASP A 17 -2.64 -12.11 -56.54
N ASN A 18 -2.53 -10.92 -57.13
CA ASN A 18 -1.71 -10.68 -58.32
C ASN A 18 -0.24 -10.42 -57.99
N ASP A 19 0.04 -9.47 -57.08
CA ASP A 19 1.40 -9.12 -56.67
C ASP A 19 1.41 -8.47 -55.27
N PRO A 20 1.72 -9.22 -54.20
CA PRO A 20 1.84 -8.70 -52.85
C PRO A 20 2.89 -7.60 -52.67
N ALA A 21 3.93 -7.58 -53.52
CA ALA A 21 5.00 -6.57 -53.46
C ALA A 21 4.58 -5.23 -54.07
N SER A 22 3.46 -5.18 -54.79
CA SER A 22 2.92 -3.97 -55.41
C SER A 22 2.25 -3.00 -54.43
N PHE A 23 2.07 -3.40 -53.18
CA PHE A 23 1.50 -2.55 -52.13
C PHE A 23 2.47 -1.46 -51.68
N ASN A 24 1.95 -0.25 -51.46
CA ASN A 24 2.65 0.77 -50.67
C ASN A 24 2.10 0.82 -49.22
N GLU A 25 2.77 1.60 -48.37
CA GLU A 25 2.45 1.71 -46.93
C GLU A 25 1.00 2.11 -46.65
N TYR A 26 0.46 3.06 -47.41
CA TYR A 26 -0.90 3.54 -47.22
C TYR A 26 -1.91 2.47 -47.62
N GLU A 27 -1.69 1.80 -48.76
CA GLU A 27 -2.58 0.75 -49.25
C GLU A 27 -2.60 -0.48 -48.33
N ALA A 28 -1.45 -0.88 -47.80
CA ALA A 28 -1.37 -2.00 -46.86
C ALA A 28 -2.10 -1.68 -45.55
N ASN A 29 -1.92 -0.47 -45.02
CA ASN A 29 -2.65 -0.02 -43.83
C ASN A 29 -4.17 0.10 -44.08
N ASP A 30 -4.58 0.70 -45.21
CA ASP A 30 -5.99 0.85 -45.57
C ASP A 30 -6.68 -0.51 -45.70
N TYR A 31 -6.01 -1.47 -46.35
CA TYR A 31 -6.55 -2.81 -46.53
C TYR A 31 -6.75 -3.52 -45.18
N MET A 32 -5.73 -3.54 -44.34
CA MET A 32 -5.78 -4.14 -43.01
C MET A 32 -6.82 -3.47 -42.11
N LYS A 33 -6.94 -2.15 -42.20
CA LYS A 33 -7.95 -1.38 -41.46
C LYS A 33 -9.37 -1.74 -41.92
N LEU A 34 -9.60 -1.93 -43.22
CA LEU A 34 -10.89 -2.35 -43.75
C LEU A 34 -11.28 -3.74 -43.27
N LEU A 35 -10.36 -4.72 -43.32
CA LEU A 35 -10.61 -6.07 -42.82
C LEU A 35 -11.00 -6.06 -41.34
N LYS A 36 -10.21 -5.36 -40.51
CA LYS A 36 -10.48 -5.25 -39.07
C LYS A 36 -11.81 -4.55 -38.76
N ASN A 37 -12.15 -3.49 -39.49
CA ASN A 37 -13.40 -2.75 -39.30
C ASN A 37 -14.65 -3.54 -39.73
N ASN A 38 -14.48 -4.63 -40.49
CA ASN A 38 -15.55 -5.57 -40.86
C ASN A 38 -15.49 -6.86 -40.01
N ASP A 39 -14.78 -6.84 -38.88
CA ASP A 39 -14.58 -7.98 -37.98
C ASP A 39 -13.93 -9.22 -38.65
N GLN A 40 -13.28 -9.04 -39.80
CA GLN A 40 -12.54 -10.08 -40.55
C GLN A 40 -11.12 -10.25 -40.00
N ASN A 41 -11.02 -10.57 -38.70
CA ASN A 41 -9.72 -10.67 -38.02
C ASN A 41 -8.88 -11.84 -38.55
N ASP A 42 -9.51 -12.93 -38.98
CA ASP A 42 -8.83 -14.11 -39.52
C ASP A 42 -8.11 -13.78 -40.83
N GLU A 43 -8.83 -13.14 -41.74
CA GLU A 43 -8.31 -12.65 -43.01
C GLU A 43 -7.26 -11.56 -42.78
N ALA A 44 -7.47 -10.64 -41.84
CA ALA A 44 -6.47 -9.63 -41.49
C ALA A 44 -5.16 -10.28 -40.98
N ILE A 45 -5.24 -11.35 -40.20
CA ILE A 45 -4.05 -12.05 -39.70
C ILE A 45 -3.31 -12.73 -40.85
N GLU A 46 -4.01 -13.42 -41.75
CA GLU A 46 -3.38 -14.06 -42.91
C GLU A 46 -2.72 -13.03 -43.84
N VAL A 47 -3.42 -11.94 -44.17
CA VAL A 47 -2.88 -10.84 -44.99
C VAL A 47 -1.66 -10.20 -44.31
N GLY A 48 -1.72 -9.97 -43.00
CA GLY A 48 -0.59 -9.42 -42.25
C GLY A 48 0.65 -10.32 -42.28
N LYS A 49 0.48 -11.63 -42.17
CA LYS A 49 1.57 -12.61 -42.33
C LYS A 49 2.14 -12.63 -43.75
N THR A 50 1.27 -12.53 -44.77
CA THR A 50 1.70 -12.41 -46.17
C THR A 50 2.55 -11.16 -46.36
N PHE A 51 2.15 -10.00 -45.82
CA PHE A 51 2.98 -8.80 -45.90
C PHE A 51 4.29 -8.92 -45.12
N LEU A 52 4.30 -9.56 -43.94
CA LEU A 52 5.53 -9.75 -43.17
C LEU A 52 6.57 -10.59 -43.93
N SER A 53 6.09 -11.62 -44.64
CA SER A 53 6.94 -12.54 -45.38
C SER A 53 7.36 -12.03 -46.75
N MET A 54 6.42 -11.44 -47.51
CA MET A 54 6.64 -11.08 -48.92
C MET A 54 7.01 -9.61 -49.12
N SER A 55 6.66 -8.73 -48.17
CA SER A 55 6.88 -7.29 -48.26
C SER A 55 7.38 -6.70 -46.92
N PRO A 56 8.49 -7.21 -46.35
CA PRO A 56 8.97 -6.84 -45.00
C PRO A 56 9.36 -5.36 -44.84
N GLN A 57 9.55 -4.66 -45.96
CA GLN A 57 9.79 -3.22 -46.02
C GLN A 57 8.56 -2.39 -45.60
N LEU A 58 7.35 -2.94 -45.74
CA LEU A 58 6.12 -2.27 -45.33
C LEU A 58 5.98 -2.31 -43.81
N LYS A 59 5.70 -1.18 -43.18
CA LYS A 59 5.57 -1.03 -41.73
C LYS A 59 4.24 -0.41 -41.28
N GLY A 60 3.57 0.34 -42.15
CA GLY A 60 2.35 1.11 -41.83
C GLY A 60 1.17 0.24 -41.39
N TYR A 61 1.13 -1.02 -41.80
CA TYR A 61 0.06 -1.96 -41.45
C TYR A 61 0.28 -2.70 -40.12
N ILE A 62 1.49 -2.65 -39.55
CA ILE A 62 1.90 -3.50 -38.41
C ILE A 62 0.97 -3.31 -37.20
N ASN A 63 0.59 -2.07 -36.87
CA ASN A 63 -0.31 -1.84 -35.75
C ASN A 63 -1.72 -2.41 -36.00
N GLN A 64 -2.20 -2.40 -37.26
CA GLN A 64 -3.49 -3.03 -37.59
C GLN A 64 -3.40 -4.56 -37.48
N TYR A 65 -2.28 -5.13 -37.94
CA TYR A 65 -2.00 -6.55 -37.79
C TYR A 65 -1.94 -6.97 -36.31
N GLY A 66 -1.18 -6.24 -35.49
CA GLY A 66 -1.11 -6.48 -34.05
C GLY A 66 -2.48 -6.34 -33.37
N TYR A 67 -3.35 -5.43 -33.81
CA TYR A 67 -4.73 -5.37 -33.31
C TYR A 67 -5.60 -6.55 -33.75
N ALA A 68 -5.41 -7.09 -34.96
CA ALA A 68 -6.13 -8.29 -35.40
C ALA A 68 -5.74 -9.49 -34.52
N LEU A 69 -4.43 -9.66 -34.24
CA LEU A 69 -3.93 -10.64 -33.27
C LEU A 69 -4.51 -10.40 -31.87
N TYR A 70 -4.47 -9.15 -31.39
CA TYR A 70 -5.00 -8.78 -30.08
C TYR A 70 -6.49 -9.13 -29.95
N ASN A 71 -7.32 -8.72 -30.91
CA ASN A 71 -8.76 -8.94 -30.85
C ASN A 71 -9.13 -10.43 -30.87
N LYS A 72 -8.40 -11.23 -31.66
CA LYS A 72 -8.69 -12.67 -31.79
C LYS A 72 -8.19 -13.50 -30.62
N PHE A 73 -6.96 -13.25 -30.16
CA PHE A 73 -6.25 -14.16 -29.26
C PHE A 73 -5.96 -13.59 -27.89
N VAL A 74 -5.92 -12.26 -27.72
CA VAL A 74 -5.52 -11.62 -26.46
C VAL A 74 -6.73 -11.07 -25.71
N ASN A 75 -7.65 -10.40 -26.41
CA ASN A 75 -8.87 -9.80 -25.86
C ASN A 75 -9.99 -10.82 -25.62
N ILE A 76 -9.64 -11.93 -24.98
CA ILE A 76 -10.52 -13.07 -24.66
C ILE A 76 -10.73 -13.16 -23.14
N SER A 77 -11.59 -14.04 -22.65
CA SER A 77 -11.83 -14.22 -21.20
C SER A 77 -10.66 -14.93 -20.49
N ASP A 78 -10.59 -14.83 -19.16
CA ASP A 78 -9.52 -15.51 -18.39
C ASP A 78 -9.63 -17.05 -18.48
N GLU A 79 -10.83 -17.60 -18.67
CA GLU A 79 -11.06 -19.02 -18.91
C GLU A 79 -10.49 -19.46 -20.26
N GLN A 80 -10.73 -18.67 -21.32
CA GLN A 80 -10.21 -18.95 -22.65
C GLN A 80 -8.68 -18.87 -22.69
N ILE A 81 -8.07 -17.97 -21.90
CA ILE A 81 -6.61 -17.93 -21.73
C ILE A 81 -6.12 -19.24 -21.10
N LYS A 82 -6.73 -19.69 -20.01
CA LYS A 82 -6.31 -20.91 -19.30
C LYS A 82 -6.36 -22.16 -20.18
N GLU A 83 -7.35 -22.27 -21.07
CA GLU A 83 -7.45 -23.40 -22.00
C GLU A 83 -6.32 -23.47 -23.03
N LYS A 84 -5.76 -22.31 -23.41
CA LYS A 84 -4.76 -22.18 -24.50
C LYS A 84 -3.64 -21.23 -24.13
N GLU A 85 -3.10 -21.38 -22.92
CA GLU A 85 -2.19 -20.40 -22.32
C GLU A 85 -0.89 -20.23 -23.13
N SER A 86 -0.33 -21.34 -23.64
CA SER A 86 0.86 -21.30 -24.50
C SER A 86 0.65 -20.47 -25.77
N LEU A 87 -0.51 -20.64 -26.44
CA LEU A 87 -0.86 -19.85 -27.61
C LEU A 87 -1.10 -18.38 -27.25
N PHE A 88 -1.78 -18.12 -26.13
CA PHE A 88 -1.99 -16.74 -25.66
C PHE A 88 -0.66 -16.00 -25.49
N PHE A 89 0.31 -16.61 -24.78
CA PHE A 89 1.61 -15.98 -24.55
C PHE A 89 2.46 -15.90 -25.82
N SER A 90 2.41 -16.88 -26.72
CA SER A 90 3.15 -16.78 -27.99
C SER A 90 2.65 -15.61 -28.85
N ILE A 91 1.34 -15.34 -28.86
CA ILE A 91 0.77 -14.20 -29.60
C ILE A 91 1.08 -12.87 -28.88
N VAL A 92 1.11 -12.86 -27.54
CA VAL A 92 1.56 -11.68 -26.78
C VAL A 92 3.00 -11.32 -27.17
N GLU A 93 3.91 -12.29 -27.19
CA GLU A 93 5.31 -12.09 -27.60
C GLU A 93 5.40 -11.57 -29.04
N GLU A 94 4.65 -12.18 -29.98
CA GLU A 94 4.60 -11.74 -31.37
C GLU A 94 4.15 -10.26 -31.50
N ILE A 95 3.12 -9.84 -30.76
CA ILE A 95 2.68 -8.43 -30.78
C ILE A 95 3.77 -7.51 -30.23
N LEU A 96 4.42 -7.88 -29.13
CA LEU A 96 5.45 -7.05 -28.48
C LEU A 96 6.73 -6.94 -29.31
N ASP A 97 7.08 -7.98 -30.06
CA ASP A 97 8.25 -7.98 -30.96
C ASP A 97 8.00 -7.14 -32.21
N LEU A 98 6.77 -7.15 -32.74
CA LEU A 98 6.44 -6.48 -33.99
C LEU A 98 6.04 -5.01 -33.79
N CYS A 99 5.25 -4.72 -32.75
CA CYS A 99 4.65 -3.40 -32.54
C CYS A 99 5.50 -2.55 -31.59
N LYS A 100 5.48 -1.23 -31.78
CA LYS A 100 6.14 -0.27 -30.87
C LYS A 100 5.12 0.39 -29.96
N GLN A 101 5.54 0.84 -28.78
CA GLN A 101 4.67 1.65 -27.93
C GLN A 101 4.52 3.06 -28.53
N GLU A 102 3.36 3.31 -29.13
CA GLU A 102 3.01 4.59 -29.74
C GLU A 102 1.49 4.78 -29.80
N LYS A 103 1.05 5.95 -30.26
CA LYS A 103 -0.38 6.24 -30.40
C LYS A 103 -1.02 5.26 -31.38
N TYR A 104 -2.15 4.67 -30.99
CA TYR A 104 -2.88 3.66 -31.77
C TYR A 104 -2.11 2.34 -31.97
N SER A 105 -1.16 2.01 -31.10
CA SER A 105 -0.53 0.69 -31.04
C SER A 105 -1.26 -0.25 -30.07
N PRO A 106 -1.30 -1.56 -30.36
CA PRO A 106 -1.86 -2.56 -29.45
C PRO A 106 -1.00 -2.83 -28.21
N VAL A 107 0.29 -2.41 -28.18
CA VAL A 107 1.26 -2.79 -27.12
C VAL A 107 0.73 -2.54 -25.70
N GLU A 108 0.24 -1.33 -25.41
CA GLU A 108 -0.27 -1.02 -24.07
C GLU A 108 -1.53 -1.83 -23.73
N SER A 109 -2.40 -2.09 -24.70
CA SER A 109 -3.61 -2.91 -24.50
C SER A 109 -3.24 -4.37 -24.22
N THR A 110 -2.29 -4.92 -24.98
CA THR A 110 -1.75 -6.28 -24.80
C THR A 110 -1.15 -6.42 -23.40
N VAL A 111 -0.24 -5.53 -23.00
CA VAL A 111 0.36 -5.54 -21.66
C VAL A 111 -0.71 -5.48 -20.57
N ASN A 112 -1.66 -4.54 -20.68
CA ASN A 112 -2.71 -4.39 -19.67
C ASN A 112 -3.64 -5.61 -19.58
N ARG A 113 -3.87 -6.33 -20.69
CA ARG A 113 -4.67 -7.56 -20.68
C ARG A 113 -3.96 -8.69 -19.94
N VAL A 114 -2.65 -8.84 -20.15
CA VAL A 114 -1.82 -9.82 -19.41
C VAL A 114 -1.73 -9.45 -17.94
N VAL A 115 -1.51 -8.18 -17.61
CA VAL A 115 -1.51 -7.69 -16.22
C VAL A 115 -2.85 -7.98 -15.54
N LYS A 116 -3.98 -7.75 -16.22
CA LYS A 116 -5.31 -8.10 -15.68
C LYS A 116 -5.41 -9.60 -15.38
N TYR A 117 -4.95 -10.45 -16.30
CA TYR A 117 -4.92 -11.91 -16.10
C TYR A 117 -4.06 -12.29 -14.88
N ALA A 118 -2.87 -11.71 -14.74
CA ALA A 118 -1.95 -11.94 -13.62
C ALA A 118 -2.54 -11.52 -12.26
N LEU A 119 -3.24 -10.38 -12.22
CA LEU A 119 -3.88 -9.85 -11.01
C LEU A 119 -5.10 -10.69 -10.56
N ASN A 120 -5.72 -11.44 -11.47
CA ASN A 120 -6.88 -12.30 -11.17
C ASN A 120 -6.48 -13.71 -10.71
N GLN A 121 -5.18 -14.04 -10.69
CA GLN A 121 -4.69 -15.31 -10.15
C GLN A 121 -4.69 -15.30 -8.61
N ASN A 122 -4.76 -16.49 -8.01
CA ASN A 122 -4.67 -16.66 -6.56
C ASN A 122 -3.65 -17.77 -6.21
N PRO A 123 -2.46 -17.43 -5.69
CA PRO A 123 -1.98 -16.08 -5.37
C PRO A 123 -1.77 -15.21 -6.63
N VAL A 124 -1.73 -13.90 -6.45
CA VAL A 124 -1.47 -12.92 -7.52
C VAL A 124 -0.07 -13.13 -8.10
N ASN A 125 0.06 -13.15 -9.43
CA ASN A 125 1.34 -13.31 -10.10
C ASN A 125 2.03 -11.96 -10.34
N TYR A 126 2.70 -11.44 -9.30
CA TYR A 126 3.41 -10.16 -9.37
C TYR A 126 4.63 -10.18 -10.27
N GLU A 127 5.28 -11.33 -10.46
CA GLU A 127 6.41 -11.48 -11.39
C GLU A 127 5.97 -11.18 -12.81
N LEU A 128 4.83 -11.74 -13.24
CA LEU A 128 4.26 -11.45 -14.55
C LEU A 128 3.81 -9.99 -14.68
N VAL A 129 3.27 -9.38 -13.62
CA VAL A 129 2.93 -7.95 -13.62
C VAL A 129 4.14 -7.08 -13.93
N LEU A 130 5.28 -7.30 -13.25
CA LEU A 130 6.50 -6.54 -13.51
C LEU A 130 7.07 -6.85 -14.89
N LYS A 131 7.19 -8.13 -15.26
CA LYS A 131 7.70 -8.55 -16.58
C LYS A 131 6.99 -7.83 -17.72
N MET A 132 5.66 -7.69 -17.63
CA MET A 132 4.85 -7.04 -18.66
C MET A 132 4.97 -5.51 -18.62
N TYR A 133 5.00 -4.90 -17.44
CA TYR A 133 5.18 -3.45 -17.36
C TYR A 133 6.60 -2.99 -17.73
N ASP A 134 7.62 -3.84 -17.62
CA ASP A 134 8.98 -3.58 -18.12
C ASP A 134 9.06 -3.50 -19.65
N GLN A 135 8.04 -3.98 -20.36
CA GLN A 135 7.91 -3.81 -21.81
C GLN A 135 7.43 -2.40 -22.21
N LEU A 136 6.99 -1.59 -21.25
CA LEU A 136 6.49 -0.24 -21.50
C LEU A 136 7.51 0.82 -21.07
N ASN A 137 7.61 1.87 -21.87
CA ASN A 137 8.24 3.11 -21.49
C ASN A 137 7.22 3.97 -20.70
N PRO A 138 7.44 4.21 -19.40
CA PRO A 138 6.50 4.95 -18.56
C PRO A 138 6.33 6.42 -18.96
N THR A 139 7.30 7.00 -19.68
CA THR A 139 7.22 8.40 -20.13
C THR A 139 6.16 8.62 -21.21
N LEU A 140 5.84 7.58 -21.99
CA LEU A 140 4.85 7.60 -23.05
C LEU A 140 3.42 7.37 -22.55
N LEU A 141 3.26 6.90 -21.30
CA LEU A 141 1.95 6.65 -20.71
C LEU A 141 1.19 7.96 -20.46
N SER A 142 -0.10 7.96 -20.80
CA SER A 142 -1.00 9.08 -20.51
C SER A 142 -1.13 9.33 -19.01
N ASP A 143 -0.97 10.58 -18.59
CA ASP A 143 -1.28 11.09 -17.26
C ASP A 143 -2.73 11.56 -17.09
N LYS A 144 -3.49 11.62 -18.20
CA LYS A 144 -4.91 11.97 -18.16
C LYS A 144 -5.74 10.86 -17.51
N PRO A 145 -6.57 11.18 -16.51
CA PRO A 145 -7.56 10.25 -15.96
C PRO A 145 -8.50 9.73 -17.04
N TYR A 146 -9.00 8.51 -16.86
CA TYR A 146 -10.01 7.91 -17.73
C TYR A 146 -11.40 8.22 -17.18
N VAL A 147 -12.36 8.56 -18.04
CA VAL A 147 -13.76 8.74 -17.65
C VAL A 147 -14.59 7.74 -18.44
N ASN A 148 -15.41 6.94 -17.74
CA ASN A 148 -16.32 6.00 -18.39
C ASN A 148 -17.59 6.71 -18.92
N ASP A 149 -18.46 5.96 -19.60
CA ASP A 149 -19.71 6.50 -20.19
C ASP A 149 -20.70 7.05 -19.14
N GLU A 150 -20.57 6.62 -17.88
CA GLU A 150 -21.37 7.11 -16.75
C GLU A 150 -20.81 8.39 -16.13
N GLY A 151 -19.71 8.94 -16.66
CA GLY A 151 -19.03 10.12 -16.12
C GLY A 151 -18.17 9.83 -14.88
N ARG A 152 -17.97 8.56 -14.51
CA ARG A 152 -17.09 8.17 -13.41
C ARG A 152 -15.64 8.22 -13.87
N GLU A 153 -14.83 8.94 -13.11
CA GLU A 153 -13.40 9.09 -13.33
C GLU A 153 -12.60 7.95 -12.66
N PHE A 154 -11.54 7.52 -13.34
CA PHE A 154 -10.61 6.47 -12.95
C PHE A 154 -9.17 6.91 -13.18
N GLU A 155 -8.25 6.16 -12.59
CA GLU A 155 -6.81 6.38 -12.69
C GLU A 155 -6.30 6.51 -14.13
N SER A 156 -5.26 7.33 -14.29
CA SER A 156 -4.54 7.42 -15.57
C SER A 156 -3.71 6.17 -15.83
N ARG A 157 -3.26 5.96 -17.08
CA ARG A 157 -2.36 4.84 -17.42
C ARG A 157 -1.03 4.94 -16.66
N LYS A 158 -0.51 6.16 -16.52
CA LYS A 158 0.74 6.44 -15.79
C LYS A 158 0.57 6.17 -14.29
N GLU A 159 -0.54 6.61 -13.70
CA GLU A 159 -0.86 6.31 -12.30
C GLU A 159 -0.95 4.80 -12.04
N ARG A 160 -1.70 4.08 -12.89
CA ARG A 160 -1.84 2.62 -12.78
C ARG A 160 -0.50 1.90 -12.82
N TYR A 161 0.38 2.30 -13.74
CA TYR A 161 1.74 1.76 -13.84
C TYR A 161 2.48 1.90 -12.52
N TYR A 162 2.62 3.12 -11.99
CA TYR A 162 3.38 3.33 -10.76
C TYR A 162 2.76 2.65 -9.55
N ARG A 163 1.42 2.64 -9.46
CA ARG A 163 0.71 1.95 -8.37
C ARG A 163 0.96 0.44 -8.40
N LEU A 164 0.86 -0.19 -9.57
CA LEU A 164 1.01 -1.65 -9.69
C LEU A 164 2.48 -2.07 -9.63
N CYS A 165 3.39 -1.37 -10.31
CA CYS A 165 4.81 -1.71 -10.29
C CYS A 165 5.42 -1.55 -8.91
N THR A 166 5.11 -0.47 -8.18
CA THR A 166 5.61 -0.27 -6.81
C THR A 166 5.13 -1.40 -5.89
N ARG A 167 3.83 -1.74 -5.96
CA ARG A 167 3.29 -2.85 -5.17
C ARG A 167 3.94 -4.18 -5.54
N ALA A 168 4.01 -4.51 -6.83
CA ALA A 168 4.58 -5.77 -7.29
C ALA A 168 6.05 -5.92 -6.87
N ALA A 169 6.86 -4.85 -6.98
CA ALA A 169 8.24 -4.85 -6.50
C ALA A 169 8.33 -5.08 -4.99
N PHE A 170 7.44 -4.48 -4.19
CA PHE A 170 7.37 -4.73 -2.75
C PHE A 170 7.02 -6.19 -2.43
N GLU A 171 5.98 -6.74 -3.06
CA GLU A 171 5.50 -8.10 -2.81
C GLU A 171 6.53 -9.17 -3.22
N LEU A 172 7.35 -8.87 -4.23
CA LEU A 172 8.50 -9.69 -4.66
C LEU A 172 9.78 -9.43 -3.84
N LYS A 173 9.72 -8.56 -2.83
CA LYS A 173 10.86 -8.17 -1.99
C LYS A 173 12.02 -7.50 -2.77
N GLU A 174 11.73 -6.94 -3.94
CA GLU A 174 12.65 -6.10 -4.71
C GLU A 174 12.70 -4.68 -4.12
N TYR A 175 13.11 -4.56 -2.86
CA TYR A 175 12.95 -3.33 -2.07
C TYR A 175 13.65 -2.11 -2.69
N HIS A 176 14.83 -2.28 -3.30
CA HIS A 176 15.50 -1.18 -4.00
C HIS A 176 14.68 -0.65 -5.17
N ARG A 177 14.12 -1.55 -6.00
CA ARG A 177 13.27 -1.19 -7.14
C ARG A 177 11.96 -0.56 -6.68
N CYS A 178 11.37 -1.07 -5.61
CA CYS A 178 10.17 -0.47 -5.00
C CYS A 178 10.43 0.99 -4.59
N VAL A 179 11.56 1.26 -3.91
CA VAL A 179 11.95 2.62 -3.52
C VAL A 179 12.18 3.51 -4.75
N GLU A 180 12.83 3.01 -5.79
CA GLU A 180 13.07 3.75 -7.03
C GLU A 180 11.75 4.14 -7.72
N LEU A 181 10.87 3.17 -7.96
CA LEU A 181 9.54 3.39 -8.56
C LEU A 181 8.72 4.37 -7.74
N ALA A 182 8.75 4.25 -6.41
CA ALA A 182 8.04 5.16 -5.53
C ALA A 182 8.61 6.59 -5.57
N ASN A 183 9.94 6.76 -5.61
CA ASN A 183 10.57 8.07 -5.75
C ASN A 183 10.19 8.73 -7.08
N GLN A 184 10.20 7.96 -8.18
CA GLN A 184 9.75 8.44 -9.48
C GLN A 184 8.28 8.87 -9.43
N ALA A 185 7.39 8.07 -8.84
CA ALA A 185 5.99 8.39 -8.65
C ALA A 185 5.78 9.67 -7.83
N LEU A 186 6.52 9.85 -6.74
CA LEU A 186 6.44 11.03 -5.86
C LEU A 186 6.85 12.33 -6.56
N ALA A 187 7.68 12.25 -7.60
CA ALA A 187 8.09 13.40 -8.40
C ALA A 187 7.04 13.81 -9.46
N LEU A 188 6.01 12.98 -9.69
CA LEU A 188 5.00 13.26 -10.71
C LEU A 188 3.96 14.28 -10.24
N GLN A 189 3.66 15.23 -11.11
CA GLN A 189 2.56 16.18 -10.95
C GLN A 189 1.30 15.66 -11.65
N ILE A 190 0.76 14.56 -11.15
CA ILE A 190 -0.48 13.94 -11.68
C ILE A 190 -1.57 13.87 -10.61
N LYS A 191 -2.83 13.74 -11.06
CA LYS A 191 -3.95 13.45 -10.16
C LYS A 191 -3.87 12.00 -9.70
N TRP A 192 -3.80 11.79 -8.39
CA TRP A 192 -3.81 10.47 -7.77
C TRP A 192 -5.22 10.16 -7.24
N HIS A 193 -5.72 8.97 -7.53
CA HIS A 193 -7.02 8.45 -7.15
C HIS A 193 -6.88 7.41 -6.05
N TYR A 194 -7.98 7.12 -5.35
CA TYR A 194 -8.09 5.97 -4.43
C TYR A 194 -6.95 5.82 -3.40
N ASN A 195 -6.38 6.95 -2.93
CA ASN A 195 -5.21 6.99 -2.04
C ASN A 195 -3.98 6.24 -2.60
N ALA A 196 -3.84 6.13 -3.92
CA ALA A 196 -2.75 5.41 -4.58
C ALA A 196 -1.37 5.93 -4.14
N LEU A 197 -1.21 7.25 -4.03
CA LEU A 197 0.05 7.85 -3.58
C LEU A 197 0.37 7.50 -2.13
N GLN A 198 -0.63 7.41 -1.24
CA GLN A 198 -0.44 6.99 0.14
C GLN A 198 0.02 5.53 0.20
N TRP A 199 -0.57 4.64 -0.60
CA TRP A 199 -0.12 3.25 -0.71
C TRP A 199 1.31 3.14 -1.27
N ILE A 200 1.66 3.94 -2.28
CA ILE A 200 3.03 4.00 -2.81
C ILE A 200 4.03 4.42 -1.71
N LYS A 201 3.71 5.46 -0.94
CA LYS A 201 4.51 5.88 0.23
C LYS A 201 4.58 4.78 1.29
N TYR A 202 3.49 4.04 1.53
CA TYR A 202 3.50 2.92 2.47
C TYR A 202 4.49 1.84 2.03
N TYR A 203 4.40 1.38 0.78
CA TYR A 203 5.33 0.36 0.26
C TYR A 203 6.78 0.85 0.23
N ARG A 204 7.00 2.14 -0.07
CA ARG A 204 8.31 2.77 0.01
C ARG A 204 8.84 2.75 1.44
N GLY A 205 8.07 3.20 2.43
CA GLY A 205 8.43 3.16 3.85
C GLY A 205 8.75 1.74 4.34
N CYS A 206 7.93 0.75 3.99
CA CYS A 206 8.21 -0.66 4.31
C CYS A 206 9.52 -1.13 3.67
N SER A 207 9.75 -0.79 2.41
CA SER A 207 10.98 -1.16 1.70
C SER A 207 12.21 -0.49 2.31
N GLN A 208 12.12 0.79 2.72
CA GLN A 208 13.19 1.49 3.43
C GLN A 208 13.52 0.81 4.76
N LEU A 209 12.51 0.34 5.50
CA LEU A 209 12.71 -0.41 6.74
C LEU A 209 13.50 -1.70 6.50
N GLU A 210 13.11 -2.48 5.49
CA GLU A 210 13.82 -3.73 5.14
C GLU A 210 15.25 -3.46 4.62
N LEU A 211 15.48 -2.30 4.00
CA LEU A 211 16.80 -1.81 3.62
C LEU A 211 17.58 -1.13 4.76
N LYS A 212 17.04 -1.11 5.99
CA LYS A 212 17.65 -0.49 7.18
C LYS A 212 17.86 1.03 7.09
N ASN A 213 17.13 1.70 6.20
CA ASN A 213 17.08 3.16 6.11
C ASN A 213 16.01 3.70 7.08
N TYR A 214 16.27 3.51 8.37
CA TYR A 214 15.29 3.71 9.44
C TYR A 214 14.79 5.16 9.54
N GLU A 215 15.65 6.15 9.31
CA GLU A 215 15.28 7.57 9.37
C GLU A 215 14.28 7.96 8.27
N GLU A 216 14.55 7.53 7.03
CA GLU A 216 13.63 7.72 5.90
C GLU A 216 12.30 7.01 6.17
N ALA A 217 12.34 5.74 6.59
CA ALA A 217 11.14 4.98 6.93
C ALA A 217 10.31 5.69 8.00
N ASN A 218 10.96 6.16 9.08
CA ASN A 218 10.31 6.86 10.18
C ASN A 218 9.55 8.11 9.69
N ARG A 219 10.23 8.96 8.91
CA ARG A 219 9.61 10.18 8.35
C ARG A 219 8.41 9.85 7.48
N GLU A 220 8.49 8.78 6.68
CA GLU A 220 7.37 8.35 5.84
C GLU A 220 6.17 7.90 6.68
N PHE A 221 6.38 7.00 7.66
CA PHE A 221 5.29 6.46 8.47
C PHE A 221 4.63 7.52 9.35
N ILE A 222 5.40 8.45 9.94
CA ILE A 222 4.81 9.58 10.67
C ILE A 222 3.93 10.43 9.74
N SER A 223 4.35 10.65 8.49
CA SER A 223 3.55 11.40 7.51
C SER A 223 2.30 10.66 7.03
N LEU A 224 2.25 9.33 7.18
CA LEU A 224 1.16 8.46 6.78
C LEU A 224 0.20 8.11 7.92
N HIS A 225 0.56 8.42 9.16
CA HIS A 225 -0.19 8.02 10.35
C HIS A 225 -1.69 8.37 10.21
N ASN A 226 -2.55 7.36 10.39
CA ASN A 226 -4.01 7.41 10.24
C ASN A 226 -4.55 7.77 8.83
N ARG A 227 -3.71 7.77 7.79
CA ARG A 227 -4.13 8.06 6.39
C ARG A 227 -4.52 6.81 5.60
N ILE A 228 -4.16 5.62 6.08
CA ILE A 228 -4.47 4.33 5.44
C ILE A 228 -5.21 3.45 6.45
N ARG A 229 -6.43 3.04 6.11
CA ARG A 229 -7.23 2.15 6.96
C ARG A 229 -6.65 0.74 6.94
N GLY A 230 -6.68 0.05 8.09
CA GLY A 230 -6.25 -1.35 8.21
C GLY A 230 -4.73 -1.56 8.29
N VAL A 231 -3.93 -0.49 8.32
CA VAL A 231 -2.49 -0.56 8.55
C VAL A 231 -2.19 -0.27 10.01
N ASN A 232 -1.44 -1.16 10.66
CA ASN A 232 -0.93 -0.95 12.02
C ASN A 232 0.36 -0.13 11.98
N PHE A 233 0.23 1.20 12.04
CA PHE A 233 1.38 2.10 12.03
C PHE A 233 2.24 2.01 13.30
N TYR A 234 1.64 1.63 14.44
CA TYR A 234 2.35 1.55 15.72
C TYR A 234 3.39 0.44 15.72
N GLU A 235 3.03 -0.75 15.23
CA GLU A 235 3.97 -1.86 15.10
C GLU A 235 5.18 -1.50 14.22
N VAL A 236 4.94 -0.82 13.09
CA VAL A 236 6.03 -0.43 12.18
C VAL A 236 6.95 0.59 12.84
N LEU A 237 6.40 1.60 13.51
CA LEU A 237 7.18 2.61 14.24
C LEU A 237 7.92 1.99 15.43
N TYR A 238 7.31 1.05 16.15
CA TYR A 238 7.98 0.24 17.17
C TYR A 238 9.21 -0.46 16.59
N ARG A 239 9.06 -1.20 15.48
CA ARG A 239 10.17 -1.93 14.84
C ARG A 239 11.31 -1.00 14.42
N ILE A 240 10.99 0.18 13.90
CA ILE A 240 11.99 1.20 13.51
C ILE A 240 12.80 1.64 14.74
N HIS A 241 12.12 2.11 15.79
CA HIS A 241 12.81 2.62 16.98
C HIS A 241 13.54 1.53 17.77
N ALA A 242 12.99 0.31 17.83
CA ALA A 242 13.66 -0.84 18.42
C ALA A 242 14.96 -1.18 17.65
N SER A 243 14.93 -1.12 16.31
CA SER A 243 16.12 -1.35 15.48
C SER A 243 17.20 -0.28 15.67
N LEU A 244 16.80 0.95 16.01
CA LEU A 244 17.69 2.06 16.37
C LEU A 244 18.17 2.01 17.83
N ASN A 245 17.78 0.98 18.59
CA ASN A 245 18.03 0.85 20.03
C ASN A 245 17.45 2.00 20.87
N GLU A 246 16.40 2.67 20.37
CA GLU A 246 15.69 3.74 21.07
C GLU A 246 14.53 3.15 21.89
N ILE A 247 14.85 2.29 22.85
CA ILE A 247 13.89 1.42 23.56
C ILE A 247 12.68 2.17 24.11
N LYS A 248 12.87 3.29 24.82
CA LYS A 248 11.73 4.07 25.37
C LYS A 248 10.82 4.65 24.30
N LYS A 249 11.36 5.04 23.13
CA LYS A 249 10.56 5.52 22.01
C LYS A 249 9.82 4.37 21.34
N ALA A 250 10.46 3.21 21.18
CA ALA A 250 9.79 2.01 20.70
C ALA A 250 8.61 1.65 21.61
N ASN A 251 8.86 1.56 22.92
CA ASN A 251 7.85 1.25 23.93
C ASN A 251 6.69 2.25 23.93
N THR A 252 6.90 3.49 23.51
CA THR A 252 5.82 4.48 23.36
C THR A 252 4.78 4.02 22.35
N TYR A 253 5.20 3.52 21.19
CA TYR A 253 4.26 3.00 20.18
C TYR A 253 3.65 1.67 20.62
N LEU A 254 4.43 0.78 21.24
CA LEU A 254 3.96 -0.50 21.78
C LEU A 254 2.85 -0.32 22.82
N LEU A 255 3.07 0.54 23.81
CA LEU A 255 2.09 0.76 24.88
C LEU A 255 0.85 1.50 24.39
N TYR A 256 1.01 2.40 23.43
CA TYR A 256 -0.14 3.09 22.85
C TYR A 256 -0.98 2.17 21.96
N GLU A 257 -0.34 1.26 21.22
CA GLU A 257 -1.02 0.19 20.50
C GLU A 257 -1.76 -0.76 21.45
N PHE A 258 -1.13 -1.14 22.57
CA PHE A 258 -1.73 -1.96 23.61
C PHE A 258 -2.95 -1.29 24.24
N PHE A 259 -2.84 0.00 24.54
CA PHE A 259 -3.93 0.82 25.06
C PHE A 259 -5.13 0.92 24.11
N GLU A 260 -4.90 1.19 22.82
CA GLU A 260 -6.01 1.40 21.86
C GLU A 260 -6.74 0.10 21.46
N ASN A 261 -6.09 -1.06 21.59
CA ASN A 261 -6.61 -2.33 21.06
C ASN A 261 -7.36 -3.20 22.08
N GLY A 262 -7.08 -3.07 23.38
CA GLY A 262 -7.78 -3.83 24.42
C GLY A 262 -7.44 -5.34 24.43
N TYR A 263 -8.30 -6.13 25.10
CA TYR A 263 -8.19 -7.59 25.21
C TYR A 263 -8.77 -8.31 23.98
N ASP A 264 -7.91 -9.01 23.23
CA ASP A 264 -8.27 -9.93 22.15
C ASP A 264 -7.10 -10.88 21.84
N ILE A 265 -7.38 -12.15 21.54
CA ILE A 265 -6.37 -13.16 21.17
C ILE A 265 -5.62 -12.80 19.89
N LYS A 266 -6.24 -12.07 18.95
CA LYS A 266 -5.58 -11.66 17.70
C LYS A 266 -4.36 -10.76 17.94
N TYR A 267 -4.25 -10.17 19.14
CA TYR A 267 -3.12 -9.33 19.56
C TYR A 267 -2.05 -10.11 20.34
N LEU A 268 -2.02 -11.44 20.27
CA LEU A 268 -1.03 -12.25 20.99
C LEU A 268 0.43 -11.79 20.75
N ASP A 269 0.78 -11.42 19.52
CA ASP A 269 2.13 -10.95 19.20
C ASP A 269 2.43 -9.56 19.78
N LEU A 270 1.41 -8.71 19.96
CA LEU A 270 1.54 -7.45 20.69
C LEU A 270 1.88 -7.71 22.17
N TYR A 271 1.21 -8.68 22.80
CA TYR A 271 1.49 -9.04 24.20
C TYR A 271 2.87 -9.67 24.37
N LYS A 272 3.35 -10.47 23.39
CA LYS A 272 4.73 -10.98 23.42
C LYS A 272 5.76 -9.85 23.38
N ARG A 273 5.56 -8.82 22.55
CA ARG A 273 6.41 -7.62 22.56
C ARG A 273 6.32 -6.87 23.90
N LEU A 274 5.14 -6.80 24.49
CA LEU A 274 4.94 -6.23 25.82
C LEU A 274 5.71 -6.99 26.90
N LYS A 275 5.77 -8.33 26.82
CA LYS A 275 6.60 -9.17 27.69
C LYS A 275 8.08 -8.83 27.54
N GLU A 276 8.60 -8.76 26.32
CA GLU A 276 10.01 -8.39 26.08
C GLU A 276 10.36 -7.02 26.66
N ALA A 277 9.46 -6.03 26.51
CA ALA A 277 9.63 -4.72 27.12
C ALA A 277 9.53 -4.77 28.66
N THR A 278 8.66 -5.63 29.19
CA THR A 278 8.46 -5.81 30.63
C THR A 278 9.66 -6.48 31.30
N ASP A 279 10.27 -7.48 30.66
CA ASP A 279 11.47 -8.16 31.15
C ASP A 279 12.62 -7.15 31.38
N GLN A 280 12.69 -6.09 30.57
CA GLN A 280 13.70 -5.03 30.70
C GLN A 280 13.47 -4.08 31.88
N THR A 281 12.27 -4.06 32.47
CA THR A 281 11.97 -3.25 33.66
C THR A 281 12.64 -3.79 34.93
N ASN A 282 12.98 -5.09 34.95
CA ASN A 282 13.40 -5.85 36.12
C ASN A 282 12.39 -5.82 37.29
N ASN A 283 11.12 -5.53 37.00
CA ASN A 283 10.05 -5.52 37.99
C ASN A 283 9.37 -6.89 38.02
N GLU A 284 9.70 -7.68 39.04
CA GLU A 284 9.23 -9.06 39.16
C GLU A 284 7.69 -9.18 39.15
N LEU A 285 7.00 -8.20 39.75
CA LEU A 285 5.54 -8.19 39.77
C LEU A 285 4.94 -8.04 38.36
N LEU A 286 5.47 -7.10 37.56
CA LEU A 286 5.05 -6.88 36.18
C LEU A 286 5.38 -8.10 35.31
N ILE A 287 6.58 -8.68 35.47
CA ILE A 287 6.99 -9.87 34.71
C ILE A 287 6.06 -11.04 34.99
N GLN A 288 5.79 -11.34 36.27
CA GLN A 288 4.93 -12.45 36.66
C GLN A 288 3.50 -12.34 36.10
N ILE A 289 2.91 -11.15 36.11
CA ILE A 289 1.53 -10.96 35.63
C ILE A 289 1.46 -11.06 34.10
N VAL A 290 2.41 -10.46 33.38
CA VAL A 290 2.46 -10.55 31.91
C VAL A 290 2.68 -11.99 31.45
N ASP A 291 3.59 -12.72 32.09
CA ASP A 291 3.85 -14.13 31.77
C ASP A 291 2.61 -15.00 32.04
N SER A 292 1.97 -14.79 33.19
CA SER A 292 0.75 -15.52 33.56
C SER A 292 -0.40 -15.22 32.60
N PHE A 293 -0.59 -13.96 32.22
CA PHE A 293 -1.60 -13.54 31.25
C PHE A 293 -1.39 -14.21 29.89
N ILE A 294 -0.19 -14.12 29.30
CA ILE A 294 0.10 -14.71 27.98
C ILE A 294 -0.07 -16.23 28.02
N LYS A 295 0.38 -16.88 29.09
CA LYS A 295 0.20 -18.32 29.29
C LYS A 295 -1.28 -18.68 29.32
N LYS A 296 -2.08 -17.99 30.14
CA LYS A 296 -3.51 -18.26 30.29
C LYS A 296 -4.29 -18.02 29.00
N LEU A 297 -4.02 -16.90 28.33
CA LEU A 297 -4.60 -16.57 27.02
C LEU A 297 -4.29 -17.65 25.99
N SER A 298 -3.05 -18.16 25.98
CA SER A 298 -2.64 -19.22 25.06
C SER A 298 -3.35 -20.54 25.37
N ASP A 299 -3.39 -20.95 26.65
CA ASP A 299 -4.03 -22.19 27.10
C ASP A 299 -5.54 -22.20 26.78
N GLU A 300 -6.24 -21.09 27.06
CA GLU A 300 -7.67 -20.92 26.76
C GLU A 300 -7.99 -20.99 25.25
N ASN A 301 -7.00 -20.71 24.40
CA ASN A 301 -7.12 -20.74 22.94
C ASN A 301 -6.41 -21.96 22.30
N ASN A 302 -6.00 -22.96 23.10
CA ASN A 302 -5.30 -24.17 22.65
C ASN A 302 -3.98 -23.91 21.91
N LEU A 303 -3.23 -22.88 22.31
CA LEU A 303 -1.92 -22.54 21.77
C LEU A 303 -0.80 -22.98 22.73
N SER A 304 0.29 -23.52 22.16
CA SER A 304 1.47 -23.88 22.96
C SER A 304 2.19 -22.63 23.44
N CYS A 305 2.54 -22.61 24.73
CA CYS A 305 3.28 -21.53 25.37
C CYS A 305 4.10 -22.08 26.54
N ASP A 306 5.39 -21.77 26.55
CA ASP A 306 6.38 -22.28 27.52
C ASP A 306 6.46 -21.43 28.80
N LEU A 307 5.63 -20.38 28.90
CA LEU A 307 5.53 -19.55 30.09
C LEU A 307 4.81 -20.27 31.22
N THR A 308 5.02 -19.80 32.45
CA THR A 308 4.41 -20.36 33.66
C THR A 308 3.45 -19.37 34.29
N ILE A 309 2.42 -19.90 34.95
CA ILE A 309 1.46 -19.09 35.71
C ILE A 309 1.97 -19.01 37.15
N ALA A 310 2.18 -17.80 37.65
CA ALA A 310 2.55 -17.59 39.06
C ALA A 310 1.44 -18.12 39.98
N SER A 311 1.82 -18.63 41.15
CA SER A 311 0.90 -19.32 42.09
C SER A 311 -0.35 -18.50 42.44
N LYS A 312 -0.19 -17.19 42.63
CA LYS A 312 -1.30 -16.26 42.93
C LYS A 312 -2.31 -16.11 41.78
N TYR A 313 -1.93 -16.44 40.55
CA TYR A 313 -2.74 -16.25 39.34
C TYR A 313 -3.39 -17.53 38.81
N GLN A 314 -3.18 -18.68 39.45
CA GLN A 314 -3.66 -19.99 38.93
C GLN A 314 -5.18 -20.04 38.66
N ASN A 315 -5.97 -19.39 39.53
CA ASN A 315 -7.43 -19.41 39.45
C ASN A 315 -8.03 -18.29 38.61
N HIS A 316 -7.22 -17.39 38.04
CA HIS A 316 -7.70 -16.29 37.22
C HIS A 316 -7.89 -16.76 35.76
N SER A 317 -8.88 -16.18 35.08
CA SER A 317 -9.01 -16.27 33.61
C SER A 317 -8.04 -15.31 32.92
N ALA A 318 -7.84 -15.48 31.61
CA ALA A 318 -7.03 -14.54 30.84
C ALA A 318 -7.61 -13.11 30.86
N SER A 319 -8.94 -12.98 30.91
CA SER A 319 -9.61 -11.68 31.02
C SER A 319 -9.32 -11.00 32.36
N ASP A 320 -9.43 -11.73 33.47
CA ASP A 320 -9.13 -11.17 34.81
C ASP A 320 -7.68 -10.70 34.90
N LEU A 321 -6.76 -11.50 34.36
CA LEU A 321 -5.34 -11.16 34.31
C LEU A 321 -5.05 -9.98 33.40
N TYR A 322 -5.81 -9.79 32.31
CA TYR A 322 -5.67 -8.63 31.44
C TYR A 322 -5.99 -7.34 32.19
N ASP A 323 -7.09 -7.28 32.94
CA ASP A 323 -7.50 -6.08 33.67
C ASP A 323 -6.48 -5.71 34.76
N GLU A 324 -5.99 -6.69 35.52
CA GLU A 324 -4.96 -6.47 36.53
C GLU A 324 -3.61 -6.06 35.87
N MET A 325 -3.22 -6.73 34.78
CA MET A 325 -2.00 -6.40 34.01
C MET A 325 -2.06 -4.99 33.44
N TYR A 326 -3.19 -4.61 32.83
CA TYR A 326 -3.41 -3.29 32.26
C TYR A 326 -3.21 -2.22 33.35
N ASN A 327 -3.90 -2.34 34.47
CA ASN A 327 -3.79 -1.38 35.57
C ASN A 327 -2.36 -1.29 36.14
N LEU A 328 -1.68 -2.43 36.27
CA LEU A 328 -0.33 -2.45 36.80
C LEU A 328 0.68 -1.81 35.82
N ILE A 329 0.56 -2.08 34.53
CA ILE A 329 1.41 -1.45 33.51
C ILE A 329 1.15 0.05 33.43
N MET A 330 -0.12 0.46 33.44
CA MET A 330 -0.53 1.86 33.40
C MET A 330 -0.05 2.66 34.62
N SER A 331 0.03 2.05 35.80
CA SER A 331 0.60 2.68 37.00
C SER A 331 2.14 2.76 37.02
N HIS A 332 2.82 2.03 36.14
CA HIS A 332 4.29 1.96 36.07
C HIS A 332 4.84 2.39 34.69
N LEU A 333 4.12 3.26 33.98
CA LEU A 333 4.49 3.72 32.63
C LEU A 333 5.91 4.33 32.55
N ASP A 334 6.39 4.94 33.62
CA ASP A 334 7.74 5.52 33.72
C ASP A 334 8.87 4.48 33.60
N GLN A 335 8.59 3.21 33.88
CA GLN A 335 9.52 2.10 33.67
C GLN A 335 9.70 1.75 32.19
N TYR A 336 8.70 2.08 31.35
CA TYR A 336 8.69 1.71 29.93
C TYR A 336 9.01 2.89 29.00
N VAL A 337 8.49 4.07 29.31
CA VAL A 337 8.50 5.25 28.41
C VAL A 337 8.99 6.49 29.13
N GLU A 338 9.28 7.54 28.36
CA GLU A 338 9.54 8.85 28.92
C GLU A 338 8.22 9.54 29.30
N ARG A 339 8.17 10.12 30.50
CA ARG A 339 7.00 10.80 31.05
C ARG A 339 7.31 12.29 31.22
N TYR A 340 6.39 13.11 30.77
CA TYR A 340 6.41 14.56 30.85
C TYR A 340 5.30 15.02 31.79
N LYS A 341 5.49 16.19 32.41
CA LYS A 341 4.46 16.88 33.19
C LYS A 341 3.98 18.11 32.44
N GLY A 342 2.70 18.42 32.54
CA GLY A 342 2.14 19.63 31.96
C GLY A 342 0.73 19.89 32.47
N ARG A 343 0.22 21.08 32.16
CA ARG A 343 -1.08 21.55 32.61
C ARG A 343 -2.05 21.66 31.44
N VAL A 344 -3.30 21.26 31.63
CA VAL A 344 -4.37 21.48 30.64
C VAL A 344 -4.63 22.99 30.52
N ILE A 345 -4.31 23.58 29.36
CA ILE A 345 -4.51 25.03 29.12
C ILE A 345 -5.82 25.32 28.39
N HIS A 346 -6.31 24.36 27.62
CA HIS A 346 -7.55 24.42 26.86
C HIS A 346 -8.15 23.01 26.73
N TYR A 347 -9.47 22.92 26.86
CA TYR A 347 -10.25 21.72 26.57
C TYR A 347 -11.58 22.11 25.92
N ASN A 348 -12.04 21.31 24.97
CA ASN A 348 -13.28 21.48 24.24
C ASN A 348 -14.16 20.25 24.47
N ASP A 349 -15.12 20.38 25.39
CA ASP A 349 -16.01 19.28 25.80
C ASP A 349 -16.80 18.69 24.63
N GLN A 350 -17.25 19.54 23.69
CA GLN A 350 -18.07 19.11 22.55
C GLN A 350 -17.31 18.20 21.58
N ASN A 351 -16.02 18.48 21.38
CA ASN A 351 -15.20 17.74 20.43
C ASN A 351 -14.19 16.80 21.11
N GLN A 352 -14.18 16.76 22.45
CA GLN A 352 -13.35 15.87 23.26
C GLN A 352 -11.85 15.95 22.93
N TYR A 353 -11.32 17.18 22.82
CA TYR A 353 -9.89 17.41 22.63
C TYR A 353 -9.42 18.67 23.35
N GLY A 354 -8.12 18.76 23.59
CA GLY A 354 -7.53 19.90 24.28
C GLY A 354 -6.07 20.14 23.92
N SER A 355 -5.42 20.96 24.73
CA SER A 355 -3.98 21.20 24.64
C SER A 355 -3.33 21.35 26.02
N LEU A 356 -2.12 20.83 26.13
CA LEU A 356 -1.27 20.92 27.31
C LEU A 356 -0.25 22.04 27.16
N SER A 357 0.12 22.66 28.27
CA SER A 357 1.26 23.58 28.34
C SER A 357 2.56 22.83 28.06
N SER A 358 3.40 23.39 27.20
CA SER A 358 4.77 22.94 26.97
C SER A 358 5.68 24.15 26.78
N LYS A 359 7.00 23.96 26.85
CA LYS A 359 7.99 25.03 26.77
C LYS A 359 8.00 25.76 25.42
N ASP A 360 7.73 25.03 24.33
CA ASP A 360 7.86 25.56 22.97
C ASP A 360 6.50 25.92 22.36
N GLU A 361 5.64 24.91 22.16
CA GLU A 361 4.29 25.07 21.62
C GLU A 361 3.30 24.17 22.38
N PRO A 362 2.02 24.58 22.50
CA PRO A 362 0.97 23.73 23.07
C PRO A 362 0.92 22.34 22.42
N ILE A 363 0.81 21.29 23.24
CA ILE A 363 0.74 19.91 22.77
C ILE A 363 -0.71 19.45 22.71
N PHE A 364 -1.15 18.98 21.55
CA PHE A 364 -2.52 18.50 21.33
C PHE A 364 -2.76 17.16 22.04
N PHE A 365 -3.98 16.95 22.55
CA PHE A 365 -4.48 15.65 23.00
C PHE A 365 -5.97 15.49 22.71
N ARG A 366 -6.46 14.25 22.70
CA ARG A 366 -7.89 13.88 22.71
C ARG A 366 -8.25 13.32 24.09
N GLN A 367 -9.52 13.42 24.48
CA GLN A 367 -10.05 12.76 25.67
C GLN A 367 -9.71 11.26 25.68
N ALA A 368 -9.86 10.60 24.53
CA ALA A 368 -9.54 9.19 24.35
C ALA A 368 -8.06 8.83 24.55
N ASP A 369 -7.17 9.81 24.77
CA ASP A 369 -5.76 9.55 25.03
C ASP A 369 -5.43 9.50 26.54
N TYR A 370 -6.42 9.74 27.41
CA TYR A 370 -6.35 9.44 28.85
C TYR A 370 -6.53 7.94 29.06
N ILE A 371 -5.72 7.36 29.95
CA ILE A 371 -5.73 5.91 30.17
C ILE A 371 -6.86 5.44 31.11
N TYR A 372 -7.47 6.38 31.81
CA TYR A 372 -8.63 6.21 32.66
C TYR A 372 -9.74 7.17 32.21
N ASP A 373 -10.98 6.88 32.62
CA ASP A 373 -12.10 7.78 32.35
C ASP A 373 -12.04 8.95 33.33
N GLU A 374 -11.55 10.09 32.84
CA GLU A 374 -11.27 11.30 33.63
C GLU A 374 -12.17 12.46 33.18
N ASP A 375 -12.76 13.18 34.13
CA ASP A 375 -13.45 14.45 33.85
C ASP A 375 -12.40 15.56 33.67
N VAL A 376 -11.94 15.79 32.43
CA VAL A 376 -10.86 16.74 32.14
C VAL A 376 -11.30 18.18 32.36
N GLN A 377 -10.56 18.89 33.21
CA GLN A 377 -10.76 20.30 33.50
C GLN A 377 -9.56 21.14 33.09
N ARG A 378 -9.85 22.42 32.84
CA ARG A 378 -8.77 23.40 32.64
C ARG A 378 -7.98 23.53 33.94
N HIS A 379 -6.67 23.56 33.80
CA HIS A 379 -5.68 23.63 34.87
C HIS A 379 -5.35 22.32 35.59
N ASP A 380 -5.92 21.19 35.15
CA ASP A 380 -5.46 19.88 35.63
C ASP A 380 -3.99 19.69 35.31
N GLU A 381 -3.25 19.23 36.31
CA GLU A 381 -1.88 18.77 36.16
C GLU A 381 -1.90 17.32 35.70
N VAL A 382 -1.13 17.02 34.66
CA VAL A 382 -1.11 15.69 34.05
C VAL A 382 0.30 15.20 33.79
N LYS A 383 0.46 13.88 33.85
CA LYS A 383 1.61 13.15 33.30
C LYS A 383 1.22 12.55 31.95
N TYR A 384 2.11 12.65 30.98
CA TYR A 384 1.86 12.15 29.62
C TYR A 384 3.14 11.70 28.94
N THR A 385 2.97 10.99 27.83
CA THR A 385 4.05 10.66 26.88
C THR A 385 3.73 11.31 25.54
N ILE A 386 4.73 11.57 24.72
CA ILE A 386 4.55 12.22 23.41
C ILE A 386 4.80 11.26 22.27
N ILE A 387 4.01 11.37 21.20
CA ILE A 387 4.30 10.79 19.90
C ILE A 387 4.44 11.88 18.83
N PRO A 388 5.41 11.76 17.91
CA PRO A 388 5.44 12.56 16.71
C PRO A 388 4.19 12.33 15.86
N THR A 389 3.67 13.41 15.30
CA THR A 389 2.55 13.42 14.35
C THR A 389 2.86 14.42 13.23
N TYR A 390 2.02 14.46 12.21
CA TYR A 390 2.19 15.35 11.06
C TYR A 390 1.00 16.28 10.90
N ASP A 391 1.21 17.59 11.11
CA ASP A 391 0.21 18.60 10.85
C ASP A 391 0.14 18.87 9.35
N SER A 392 -0.94 18.39 8.73
CA SER A 392 -1.16 18.50 7.29
C SER A 392 -1.44 19.94 6.85
N LYS A 393 -1.94 20.80 7.74
CA LYS A 393 -2.19 22.22 7.43
C LYS A 393 -0.91 23.03 7.50
N LYS A 394 -0.06 22.75 8.50
CA LYS A 394 1.23 23.43 8.69
C LYS A 394 2.39 22.81 7.91
N GLN A 395 2.17 21.63 7.30
CA GLN A 395 3.16 20.88 6.53
C GLN A 395 4.45 20.59 7.32
N ARG A 396 4.34 20.37 8.63
CA ARG A 396 5.48 20.08 9.52
C ARG A 396 5.14 19.02 10.56
N LEU A 397 6.18 18.42 11.13
CA LEU A 397 6.06 17.56 12.30
C LEU A 397 5.52 18.38 13.49
N THR A 398 4.64 17.74 14.25
CA THR A 398 4.11 18.23 15.53
C THR A 398 4.08 17.07 16.52
N TYR A 399 3.61 17.31 17.74
CA TYR A 399 3.53 16.28 18.77
C TYR A 399 2.12 16.19 19.34
N LYS A 400 1.76 14.98 19.74
CA LYS A 400 0.51 14.65 20.42
C LYS A 400 0.84 14.01 21.77
N ALA A 401 0.15 14.43 22.81
CA ALA A 401 0.22 13.78 24.11
C ALA A 401 -0.69 12.54 24.11
N ILE A 402 -0.17 11.46 24.68
CA ILE A 402 -0.81 10.16 24.80
C ILE A 402 -0.52 9.53 26.16
N LEU A 403 -1.28 8.49 26.50
CA LEU A 403 -1.17 7.75 27.76
C LEU A 403 -1.23 8.72 28.96
N ILE A 404 -2.23 9.61 28.94
CA ILE A 404 -2.35 10.73 29.87
C ILE A 404 -2.96 10.25 31.20
N GLN A 405 -2.43 10.75 32.31
CA GLN A 405 -2.90 10.52 33.68
C GLN A 405 -2.95 11.85 34.43
N LEU A 406 -3.91 12.03 35.32
CA LEU A 406 -3.86 13.11 36.30
C LEU A 406 -2.63 12.95 37.21
N ASP A 407 -1.95 14.05 37.51
CA ASP A 407 -0.85 14.07 38.47
C ASP A 407 -1.40 14.42 39.86
N GLU A 408 -1.86 13.41 40.59
CA GLU A 408 -2.45 13.57 41.93
C GLU A 408 -1.46 14.02 43.02
N SER A 409 -0.18 14.24 42.68
CA SER A 409 0.85 14.66 43.66
C SER A 409 0.59 16.00 44.35
N ASP A 410 -0.42 16.76 43.91
CA ASP A 410 -0.87 18.00 44.56
C ASP A 410 -2.18 17.87 45.37
N TYR A 411 -2.90 16.73 45.34
CA TYR A 411 -4.13 16.56 46.14
C TYR A 411 -3.87 16.37 47.65
N ASP A 412 -2.65 15.97 48.03
CA ASP A 412 -2.25 15.79 49.43
C ASP A 412 -1.99 17.10 50.20
N PHE A 413 -2.04 18.27 49.55
CA PHE A 413 -1.76 19.56 50.20
C PHE A 413 -2.99 20.38 50.64
N ILE A 414 -4.22 19.92 50.37
CA ILE A 414 -5.44 20.67 50.73
C ILE A 414 -6.23 20.04 51.90
N ASN A 415 -5.86 18.86 52.39
CA ASN A 415 -6.55 18.19 53.50
C ASN A 415 -5.67 17.93 54.74
N HIS A 416 -4.96 18.95 55.22
CA HIS A 416 -4.39 18.97 56.58
C HIS A 416 -4.70 20.27 57.33
#